data_AF-A0A2C5Z9V5-F1
#
_entry.id   AF-A0A2C5Z9V5-F1
#
_cell.length_a   1.000
_cell.length_b   1.000
_cell.length_c   1.000
_cell.angle_alpha   90.00
_cell.angle_beta   90.00
_cell.angle_gamma   90.00
#
_symmetry.space_group_name_H-M   'P 1'
#
loop_
_entity.id
_entity.type
_entity.pdbx_description
1 polymer ?
#
loop_
_entity_poly.entity_id
_entity_poly.type
_entity_poly.pdbx_seq_one_letter_code
_entity_poly.pdbx_strand_id
1 'polypeptide(L)'
;MTPPRHIIQALSAASLFLPSTATPLFTRSDADPPATVYRGDSRPPAAIKANGGFHPWGEYWHAERAFSLENHLFVNEDFLEAVWDQLCYREEDRGPAPELHVNYTTAYVSTTTSPQEAAEFASGGWVYIMQATPNMLLLQENLFDEVLALGGVYWSQVRGFIRAVDWTQSSFADMVRDGRYSPNPDFDEERWGGLTVSEVPEGWDSLHPAQSAHELMDSVGGSVGWNGSFPLLPPETVRTGDAVISVDRRPAGDVRGTSRQLPDASPGNPRPAPDHLPGTSGQPPGYLPGASQQPQNLPGPSRRPLEPPEDLPGSSRQPPDDQQRASRQPPSRCSAPDASPNTNSCPPSRNRQSLEYVSLNNTNDSLESPFKKQRKVALDLIDDRLPTTLAPSEGIIPEEIRHRIEQGIQTEQDCMFVLSQLNSMFPMLLHSSILRRSSSNARHCEELLAWLPRTLLFLIWEGSRGRCPPCQKIDGLEVEVSIAEGALAGTWDTVLVGVAGMTPHLVMATGPEAGYRVRKRFDLKSVFGEKEVYLRDVDSVSLIDHAQGSVMERDKWTLQGVRMWARCAASSQMLRVDRYRDLRLGLRHGRSWGPEVVWSDRIELGDWRTE
;
A
#
# COMPACT_ATOMS: atom_id res chain seq x y z
N MET A 1 -22.69 -60.31 55.19
CA MET A 1 -22.51 -61.43 54.24
C MET A 1 -23.28 -61.06 52.97
N THR A 2 -22.55 -60.63 51.94
CA THR A 2 -23.09 -60.04 50.71
C THR A 2 -22.38 -60.67 49.50
N PRO A 3 -23.10 -61.32 48.57
CA PRO A 3 -22.55 -61.80 47.30
C PRO A 3 -22.98 -60.87 46.13
N PRO A 4 -22.59 -61.11 44.87
CA PRO A 4 -21.32 -60.64 44.30
C PRO A 4 -21.50 -59.66 43.12
N ARG A 5 -20.40 -58.99 42.77
CA ARG A 5 -20.20 -58.12 41.61
C ARG A 5 -20.09 -58.93 40.31
N HIS A 6 -20.76 -58.50 39.25
CA HIS A 6 -20.46 -58.90 37.88
C HIS A 6 -19.60 -57.84 37.18
N ILE A 7 -18.56 -58.36 36.52
CA ILE A 7 -17.55 -57.70 35.70
C ILE A 7 -18.10 -57.56 34.28
N ILE A 8 -17.98 -56.37 33.67
CA ILE A 8 -17.96 -56.21 32.21
C ILE A 8 -16.72 -55.40 31.84
N GLN A 9 -15.83 -56.06 31.10
CA GLN A 9 -14.68 -55.47 30.42
C GLN A 9 -15.16 -54.69 29.20
N ALA A 10 -14.61 -53.48 28.99
CA ALA A 10 -14.63 -52.81 27.70
C ALA A 10 -13.18 -52.57 27.28
N LEU A 11 -12.77 -53.27 26.22
CA LEU A 11 -11.57 -53.02 25.44
C LEU A 11 -11.77 -51.74 24.63
N SER A 12 -10.83 -50.80 24.70
CA SER A 12 -10.72 -49.75 23.69
C SER A 12 -9.27 -49.51 23.28
N ALA A 13 -9.12 -49.36 21.98
CA ALA A 13 -7.89 -49.54 21.21
C ALA A 13 -6.86 -48.44 21.44
N ALA A 14 -5.60 -48.87 21.57
CA ALA A 14 -4.44 -48.00 21.48
C ALA A 14 -4.22 -47.59 20.01
N SER A 15 -4.33 -46.29 19.73
CA SER A 15 -3.82 -45.69 18.49
C SER A 15 -2.47 -45.05 18.79
N LEU A 16 -1.40 -45.64 18.22
CA LEU A 16 -0.06 -45.08 18.23
C LEU A 16 0.04 -44.00 17.14
N PHE A 17 -0.10 -42.73 17.53
CA PHE A 17 0.35 -41.61 16.71
C PHE A 17 1.73 -41.17 17.19
N LEU A 18 2.71 -41.27 16.31
CA LEU A 18 4.02 -40.66 16.48
C LEU A 18 3.87 -39.14 16.34
N PRO A 19 4.31 -38.31 17.30
CA PRO A 19 4.30 -36.87 17.11
C PRO A 19 5.45 -36.49 16.17
N SER A 20 5.10 -36.01 14.98
CA SER A 20 5.99 -35.19 14.17
C SER A 20 6.18 -33.88 14.91
N THR A 21 7.35 -33.67 15.52
CA THR A 21 7.73 -32.40 16.15
C THR A 21 8.15 -31.41 15.08
N ALA A 22 7.18 -30.95 14.28
CA ALA A 22 7.29 -29.64 13.65
C ALA A 22 6.93 -28.62 14.74
N THR A 23 7.92 -27.87 15.19
CA THR A 23 7.72 -26.76 16.12
C THR A 23 6.78 -25.76 15.44
N PRO A 24 5.58 -25.47 15.98
CA PRO A 24 4.73 -24.45 15.40
C PRO A 24 5.46 -23.10 15.54
N LEU A 25 5.48 -22.34 14.44
CA LEU A 25 5.84 -20.92 14.48
C LEU A 25 5.01 -20.26 15.58
N PHE A 26 5.67 -19.61 16.53
CA PHE A 26 5.03 -18.89 17.62
C PHE A 26 4.08 -17.84 17.05
N THR A 27 2.77 -18.13 16.97
CA THR A 27 1.77 -17.08 17.07
C THR A 27 1.93 -16.52 18.47
N ARG A 28 2.31 -15.24 18.57
CA ARG A 28 2.54 -14.54 19.84
C ARG A 28 1.29 -14.70 20.72
N SER A 29 1.32 -15.67 21.63
CA SER A 29 0.23 -15.98 22.55
C SER A 29 0.20 -14.92 23.64
N ASP A 30 -0.89 -14.17 23.81
CA ASP A 30 -1.20 -13.32 24.99
C ASP A 30 0.01 -12.65 25.66
N ALA A 31 0.99 -12.24 24.86
CA ALA A 31 2.29 -11.85 25.38
C ALA A 31 2.15 -10.40 25.82
N ASP A 32 2.52 -10.13 27.08
CA ASP A 32 2.46 -8.79 27.64
C ASP A 32 3.00 -7.75 26.63
N PRO A 33 2.29 -6.62 26.46
CA PRO A 33 2.71 -5.59 25.52
C PRO A 33 4.14 -5.13 25.84
N PRO A 34 4.97 -4.85 24.82
CA PRO A 34 6.36 -4.51 25.03
C PRO A 34 6.51 -3.29 25.93
N ALA A 35 7.30 -3.43 26.99
CA ALA A 35 7.63 -2.35 27.92
C ALA A 35 8.85 -1.53 27.46
N THR A 36 9.57 -1.97 26.43
CA THR A 36 10.77 -1.29 25.92
C THR A 36 10.75 -1.26 24.41
N VAL A 37 11.02 -0.08 23.86
CA VAL A 37 11.17 0.17 22.42
C VAL A 37 12.50 0.84 22.14
N TYR A 38 12.90 0.81 20.89
CA TYR A 38 14.21 1.26 20.40
C TYR A 38 14.05 2.21 19.22
N ARG A 39 14.98 3.14 19.06
CA ARG A 39 15.03 4.02 17.88
C ARG A 39 16.46 4.26 17.44
N GLY A 40 16.74 4.04 16.16
CA GLY A 40 17.94 4.55 15.51
C GLY A 40 17.77 6.01 15.14
N ASP A 41 18.73 6.86 15.49
CA ASP A 41 18.70 8.28 15.10
C ASP A 41 20.13 8.80 14.92
N SER A 42 20.34 9.68 13.94
CA SER A 42 21.65 10.26 13.66
C SER A 42 22.03 11.34 14.67
N ARG A 43 21.04 11.96 15.34
CA ARG A 43 21.27 13.03 16.31
C ARG A 43 21.91 12.47 17.59
N PRO A 44 22.87 13.19 18.20
CA PRO A 44 23.50 12.76 19.45
C PRO A 44 22.60 13.00 20.67
N PRO A 45 22.83 12.28 21.79
CA PRO A 45 22.02 12.37 23.01
C PRO A 45 21.88 13.79 23.55
N ALA A 46 22.94 14.60 23.47
CA ALA A 46 22.91 15.99 23.91
C ALA A 46 21.91 16.85 23.10
N ALA A 47 21.75 16.57 21.80
CA ALA A 47 20.78 17.28 20.95
C ALA A 47 19.35 16.84 21.26
N ILE A 48 19.11 15.54 21.44
CA ILE A 48 17.79 15.04 21.85
C ILE A 48 17.39 15.60 23.22
N LYS A 49 18.33 15.62 24.18
CA LYS A 49 18.13 16.23 25.50
C LYS A 49 17.79 17.72 25.40
N ALA A 50 18.54 18.48 24.59
CA ALA A 50 18.30 19.91 24.41
C ALA A 50 16.90 20.20 23.86
N ASN A 51 16.37 19.29 23.03
CA ASN A 51 15.04 19.41 22.44
C ASN A 51 13.93 18.84 23.34
N GLY A 52 14.26 18.34 24.53
CA GLY A 52 13.30 17.74 25.45
C GLY A 52 12.79 16.36 24.99
N GLY A 53 13.34 15.78 23.93
CA GLY A 53 12.92 14.50 23.39
C GLY A 53 12.92 14.40 21.86
N PHE A 54 12.21 13.40 21.36
CA PHE A 54 11.96 13.18 19.94
C PHE A 54 10.63 13.79 19.54
N HIS A 55 10.68 14.80 18.68
CA HIS A 55 9.50 15.46 18.15
C HIS A 55 9.05 14.82 16.83
N PRO A 56 7.74 14.73 16.59
CA PRO A 56 7.22 14.48 15.25
C PRO A 56 7.66 15.56 14.26
N TRP A 57 7.60 15.26 12.97
CA TRP A 57 8.11 16.15 11.94
C TRP A 57 7.04 17.18 11.52
N GLY A 58 7.41 18.47 11.56
CA GLY A 58 6.59 19.60 11.09
C GLY A 58 5.49 20.04 12.07
N GLU A 59 4.67 21.01 11.65
CA GLU A 59 3.56 21.57 12.44
C GLU A 59 2.30 20.69 12.32
N TYR A 60 2.37 19.49 12.89
CA TYR A 60 1.36 18.44 12.66
C TYR A 60 -0.01 18.72 13.29
N TRP A 61 -0.06 19.51 14.37
CA TRP A 61 -1.26 19.65 15.23
C TRP A 61 -2.42 20.42 14.58
N HIS A 62 -2.22 20.99 13.39
CA HIS A 62 -3.27 21.65 12.60
C HIS A 62 -3.66 20.89 11.33
N ALA A 63 -3.06 19.73 11.07
CA ALA A 63 -3.23 18.99 9.83
C ALA A 63 -3.84 17.61 10.08
N GLU A 64 -5.09 17.42 9.66
CA GLU A 64 -5.81 16.12 9.76
C GLU A 64 -4.94 14.96 9.25
N ARG A 65 -4.34 15.15 8.08
CA ARG A 65 -3.49 14.15 7.41
C ARG A 65 -2.23 13.79 8.22
N ALA A 66 -1.73 14.67 9.07
CA ALA A 66 -0.54 14.38 9.87
C ALA A 66 -0.80 13.30 10.92
N PHE A 67 -2.05 13.07 11.29
CA PHE A 67 -2.46 12.00 12.21
C PHE A 67 -2.80 10.69 11.49
N SER A 68 -2.78 10.65 10.15
CA SER A 68 -3.00 9.40 9.41
C SER A 68 -1.80 8.46 9.61
N LEU A 69 -2.07 7.25 10.12
CA LEU A 69 -1.09 6.17 10.23
C LEU A 69 -0.50 5.82 8.86
N GLU A 70 -1.34 5.79 7.81
CA GLU A 70 -0.91 5.52 6.44
C GLU A 70 0.02 6.62 5.91
N ASN A 71 -0.33 7.89 6.15
CA ASN A 71 0.54 9.02 5.79
C ASN A 71 1.91 8.92 6.47
N HIS A 72 1.94 8.42 7.72
CA HIS A 72 3.19 8.21 8.42
C HIS A 72 4.02 7.04 7.84
N LEU A 73 3.39 5.88 7.65
CA LEU A 73 4.07 4.63 7.28
C LEU A 73 4.52 4.58 5.82
N PHE A 74 3.68 5.07 4.90
CA PHE A 74 3.90 4.85 3.47
C PHE A 74 4.50 6.04 2.73
N VAL A 75 4.73 7.14 3.45
CA VAL A 75 5.11 8.45 2.91
C VAL A 75 4.05 8.95 1.92
N ASN A 76 3.53 10.15 2.15
CA ASN A 76 2.44 10.76 1.38
C ASN A 76 2.57 10.57 -0.15
N GLU A 77 1.46 10.34 -0.86
CA GLU A 77 1.37 10.45 -2.33
C GLU A 77 2.08 11.69 -2.88
N ASP A 78 2.00 12.84 -2.21
CA ASP A 78 2.69 14.08 -2.59
C ASP A 78 4.23 13.90 -2.59
N PHE A 79 4.78 13.11 -1.66
CA PHE A 79 6.20 12.75 -1.67
C PHE A 79 6.51 11.82 -2.84
N LEU A 80 5.68 10.80 -3.08
CA LEU A 80 5.84 9.91 -4.22
C LEU A 80 5.69 10.66 -5.54
N GLU A 81 4.86 11.70 -5.60
CA GLU A 81 4.70 12.62 -6.73
C GLU A 81 5.91 13.51 -6.88
N ALA A 82 6.47 14.02 -5.80
CA ALA A 82 7.68 14.83 -5.84
C ALA A 82 8.90 13.99 -6.25
N VAL A 83 8.98 12.73 -5.80
CA VAL A 83 9.93 11.73 -6.29
C VAL A 83 9.67 11.42 -7.76
N TRP A 84 8.41 11.23 -8.16
CA TRP A 84 8.03 11.01 -9.55
C TRP A 84 8.49 12.16 -10.45
N ASP A 85 8.27 13.41 -10.05
CA ASP A 85 8.77 14.58 -10.76
C ASP A 85 10.29 14.52 -10.92
N GLN A 86 11.03 14.26 -9.84
CA GLN A 86 12.49 14.17 -9.93
C GLN A 86 12.97 13.05 -10.86
N LEU A 87 12.29 11.91 -10.89
CA LEU A 87 12.65 10.80 -11.77
C LEU A 87 12.29 11.08 -13.24
N CYS A 88 11.26 11.92 -13.47
CA CYS A 88 10.72 12.18 -14.78
C CYS A 88 11.33 13.38 -15.52
N TYR A 89 12.03 14.28 -14.84
CA TYR A 89 12.79 15.33 -15.52
C TYR A 89 14.07 14.79 -16.15
N ARG A 90 14.20 14.95 -17.48
CA ARG A 90 15.41 14.58 -18.24
C ARG A 90 16.63 15.30 -17.68
N GLU A 91 17.76 14.60 -17.61
CA GLU A 91 19.04 15.17 -17.15
C GLU A 91 19.45 16.43 -17.93
N GLU A 92 19.00 16.56 -19.18
CA GLU A 92 19.32 17.66 -20.09
C GLU A 92 18.64 18.99 -19.70
N ASP A 93 17.54 18.95 -18.94
CA ASP A 93 16.84 20.13 -18.42
C ASP A 93 17.10 20.34 -16.91
N ARG A 94 18.19 19.75 -16.37
CA ARG A 94 18.61 19.94 -14.98
C ARG A 94 19.06 21.38 -14.71
N GLY A 95 18.08 22.24 -14.47
CA GLY A 95 18.22 23.25 -13.43
C GLY A 95 18.59 22.59 -12.10
N PRO A 96 19.06 23.35 -11.10
CA PRO A 96 19.24 22.82 -9.75
C PRO A 96 17.96 22.07 -9.35
N ALA A 97 18.10 20.81 -8.93
CA ALA A 97 16.97 19.99 -8.53
C ALA A 97 16.10 20.84 -7.61
N PRO A 98 14.80 21.05 -7.92
CA PRO A 98 13.95 21.84 -7.06
C PRO A 98 14.08 21.24 -5.65
N GLU A 99 14.42 22.09 -4.67
CA GLU A 99 14.42 21.66 -3.28
C GLU A 99 13.02 21.08 -3.05
N LEU A 100 12.98 19.78 -2.77
CA LEU A 100 11.75 19.06 -2.51
C LEU A 100 11.23 19.58 -1.17
N HIS A 101 10.56 20.74 -1.20
CA HIS A 101 9.81 21.27 -0.06
C HIS A 101 8.51 20.46 0.05
N VAL A 102 8.64 19.15 0.20
CA VAL A 102 7.51 18.34 0.61
C VAL A 102 7.23 18.79 2.04
N ASN A 103 6.12 19.49 2.24
CA ASN A 103 5.62 19.84 3.55
C ASN A 103 5.05 18.57 4.22
N TYR A 104 5.89 17.54 4.31
CA TYR A 104 5.57 16.31 4.98
C TYR A 104 5.45 16.63 6.46
N THR A 105 4.29 16.33 7.03
CA THR A 105 4.04 16.48 8.47
C THR A 105 3.47 15.17 8.98
N THR A 106 3.93 14.75 10.15
CA THR A 106 3.39 13.58 10.85
C THR A 106 3.32 13.88 12.34
N ALA A 107 2.29 13.34 13.00
CA ALA A 107 2.12 13.38 14.44
C ALA A 107 2.90 12.27 15.16
N TYR A 108 3.60 11.40 14.44
CA TYR A 108 4.24 10.21 14.98
C TYR A 108 5.77 10.27 14.95
N VAL A 109 6.37 9.58 15.92
CA VAL A 109 7.79 9.21 15.91
C VAL A 109 7.88 7.69 15.85
N SER A 110 8.50 7.15 14.78
CA SER A 110 8.76 5.72 14.65
C SER A 110 9.74 5.21 15.72
N THR A 111 9.40 4.09 16.33
CA THR A 111 10.25 3.28 17.19
C THR A 111 10.06 1.81 16.81
N THR A 112 10.83 0.89 17.37
CA THR A 112 10.71 -0.55 17.08
C THR A 112 10.91 -1.39 18.35
N THR A 113 10.29 -2.56 18.45
CA THR A 113 10.57 -3.53 19.51
C THR A 113 11.87 -4.30 19.29
N SER A 114 12.45 -4.21 18.09
CA SER A 114 13.69 -4.90 17.71
C SER A 114 14.91 -3.98 17.89
N PRO A 115 15.80 -4.28 18.86
CA PRO A 115 17.00 -3.46 19.05
C PRO A 115 17.92 -3.52 17.82
N GLN A 116 18.00 -4.69 17.16
CA GLN A 116 18.79 -4.88 15.94
C GLN A 116 18.30 -3.98 14.80
N GLU A 117 16.99 -3.88 14.64
CA GLU A 117 16.35 -3.04 13.62
C GLU A 117 16.62 -1.56 13.86
N ALA A 118 16.51 -1.10 15.12
CA ALA A 118 16.88 0.27 15.47
C ALA A 118 18.36 0.58 15.14
N ALA A 119 19.27 -0.37 15.32
CA ALA A 119 20.68 -0.19 14.97
C ALA A 119 20.90 0.00 13.47
N GLU A 120 20.10 -0.67 12.63
CA GLU A 120 20.15 -0.53 11.18
C GLU A 120 19.72 0.88 10.73
N PHE A 121 18.74 1.48 11.42
CA PHE A 121 18.27 2.84 11.13
C PHE A 121 19.14 3.96 11.68
N ALA A 122 20.03 3.68 12.63
CA ALA A 122 20.88 4.68 13.24
C ALA A 122 21.83 5.37 12.24
N SER A 123 22.10 4.76 11.07
CA SER A 123 22.97 5.33 10.01
C SER A 123 24.36 5.76 10.52
N GLY A 124 24.93 4.99 11.45
CA GLY A 124 26.20 5.33 12.13
C GLY A 124 26.06 6.32 13.30
N GLY A 125 24.84 6.68 13.66
CA GLY A 125 24.47 7.53 14.79
C GLY A 125 24.32 6.74 16.09
N TRP A 126 23.12 6.79 16.66
CA TRP A 126 22.81 6.30 18.01
C TRP A 126 21.57 5.42 18.00
N VAL A 127 21.56 4.43 18.87
CA VAL A 127 20.35 3.71 19.25
C VAL A 127 19.94 4.13 20.63
N TYR A 128 18.69 4.56 20.74
CA TYR A 128 18.06 4.97 21.98
C TYR A 128 17.16 3.87 22.50
N ILE A 129 17.22 3.64 23.81
CA ILE A 129 16.44 2.62 24.51
C ILE A 129 15.41 3.39 25.34
N MET A 130 14.13 3.11 25.12
CA MET A 130 13.03 3.91 25.64
C MET A 130 12.05 3.04 26.41
N GLN A 131 11.51 3.60 27.49
CA GLN A 131 10.35 3.03 28.15
C GLN A 131 9.12 3.20 27.26
N ALA A 132 8.39 2.11 27.00
CA ALA A 132 7.14 2.22 26.26
C ALA A 132 6.06 2.93 27.09
N THR A 133 5.16 3.66 26.43
CA THR A 133 4.08 4.41 27.07
C THR A 133 2.78 4.29 26.26
N PRO A 134 1.60 4.59 26.86
CA PRO A 134 0.33 4.35 26.18
C PRO A 134 0.07 5.20 24.93
N ASN A 135 0.76 6.32 24.72
CA ASN A 135 0.70 7.06 23.44
C ASN A 135 1.47 6.36 22.30
N MET A 136 2.13 5.24 22.57
CA MET A 136 2.84 4.44 21.58
C MET A 136 1.92 3.33 21.08
N LEU A 137 1.65 3.32 19.78
CA LEU A 137 0.76 2.38 19.12
C LEU A 137 1.54 1.19 18.56
N LEU A 138 1.22 -0.01 19.04
CA LEU A 138 1.65 -1.27 18.45
C LEU A 138 0.69 -1.61 17.30
N LEU A 139 1.23 -1.75 16.10
CA LEU A 139 0.45 -2.14 14.93
C LEU A 139 0.13 -3.64 15.01
N GLN A 140 -1.17 -3.99 14.91
CA GLN A 140 -1.64 -5.38 15.07
C GLN A 140 -1.23 -6.27 13.89
N GLU A 141 -1.16 -5.70 12.70
CA GLU A 141 -0.58 -6.36 11.55
C GLU A 141 0.93 -6.30 11.75
N ASN A 142 1.58 -7.47 11.86
CA ASN A 142 3.03 -7.65 12.07
C ASN A 142 3.90 -7.05 10.95
N LEU A 143 3.36 -6.09 10.20
CA LEU A 143 3.98 -5.47 9.07
C LEU A 143 5.41 -5.11 9.46
N PHE A 144 5.65 -4.39 10.56
CA PHE A 144 7.00 -4.13 11.05
C PHE A 144 6.97 -4.24 12.58
N ASP A 145 8.07 -4.57 13.27
CA ASP A 145 8.13 -4.48 14.75
C ASP A 145 8.02 -3.01 15.24
N GLU A 146 7.46 -2.14 14.40
CA GLU A 146 7.33 -0.71 14.54
C GLU A 146 6.24 -0.37 15.55
N VAL A 147 6.57 0.62 16.36
CA VAL A 147 5.70 1.18 17.37
C VAL A 147 5.70 2.69 17.16
N LEU A 148 4.51 3.27 17.01
CA LEU A 148 4.36 4.68 16.63
C LEU A 148 4.05 5.55 17.84
N ALA A 149 4.99 6.41 18.24
CA ALA A 149 4.79 7.32 19.36
C ALA A 149 4.03 8.58 18.93
N LEU A 150 2.73 8.62 19.22
CA LEU A 150 1.86 9.75 18.93
C LEU A 150 2.23 10.96 19.79
N GLY A 151 2.54 12.08 19.14
CA GLY A 151 2.98 13.32 19.77
C GLY A 151 4.46 13.37 20.15
N GLY A 152 5.20 12.27 19.92
CA GLY A 152 6.64 12.18 20.20
C GLY A 152 7.00 11.40 21.46
N VAL A 153 8.27 11.52 21.88
CA VAL A 153 8.85 10.79 23.01
C VAL A 153 9.66 11.75 23.88
N TYR A 154 9.37 11.80 25.19
CA TYR A 154 10.10 12.69 26.11
C TYR A 154 11.55 12.23 26.33
N TRP A 155 12.46 13.17 26.56
CA TRP A 155 13.83 12.82 26.95
C TRP A 155 13.88 12.01 28.25
N SER A 156 13.05 12.35 29.24
CA SER A 156 12.99 11.60 30.50
C SER A 156 12.42 10.18 30.35
N GLN A 157 11.84 9.85 29.19
CA GLN A 157 11.35 8.50 28.84
C GLN A 157 12.46 7.61 28.26
N VAL A 158 13.58 8.20 27.82
CA VAL A 158 14.75 7.50 27.30
C VAL A 158 15.54 6.91 28.48
N ARG A 159 15.65 5.58 28.56
CA ARG A 159 16.43 4.87 29.58
C ARG A 159 17.93 5.00 29.38
N GLY A 160 18.36 5.05 28.12
CA GLY A 160 19.77 5.16 27.78
C GLY A 160 20.01 5.11 26.28
N PHE A 161 21.28 5.13 25.89
CA PHE A 161 21.68 5.19 24.50
C PHE A 161 23.06 4.56 24.28
N ILE A 162 23.30 4.17 23.04
CA ILE A 162 24.56 3.57 22.60
C ILE A 162 24.86 4.00 21.17
N ARG A 163 26.14 4.20 20.85
CA ARG A 163 26.55 4.58 19.50
C ARG A 163 26.53 3.36 18.58
N ALA A 164 25.95 3.51 17.39
CA ALA A 164 25.77 2.40 16.46
C ALA A 164 27.12 1.83 15.97
N VAL A 165 28.18 2.65 15.81
CA VAL A 165 29.46 2.20 15.24
C VAL A 165 30.30 1.28 16.14
N ASP A 166 29.94 1.08 17.40
CA ASP A 166 30.73 0.30 18.37
C ASP A 166 30.50 -1.23 18.26
N TRP A 167 29.82 -1.67 17.19
CA TRP A 167 29.18 -2.99 17.03
C TRP A 167 29.94 -4.11 16.28
N THR A 168 31.28 -4.12 16.27
CA THR A 168 32.01 -5.05 15.40
C THR A 168 32.08 -6.53 15.87
N GLN A 169 31.54 -6.90 17.04
CA GLN A 169 31.77 -8.25 17.62
C GLN A 169 30.62 -8.92 18.41
N SER A 170 29.53 -8.25 18.79
CA SER A 170 28.40 -8.85 19.53
C SER A 170 27.07 -8.48 18.87
N SER A 171 26.05 -9.34 18.96
CA SER A 171 24.72 -8.94 18.48
C SER A 171 24.23 -7.77 19.33
N PHE A 172 23.71 -6.72 18.70
CA PHE A 172 23.27 -5.52 19.40
C PHE A 172 22.21 -5.83 20.47
N ALA A 173 21.36 -6.82 20.19
CA ALA A 173 20.39 -7.36 21.13
C ALA A 173 21.05 -7.87 22.42
N ASP A 174 22.19 -8.54 22.34
CA ASP A 174 22.92 -9.01 23.53
C ASP A 174 23.45 -7.83 24.36
N MET A 175 23.99 -6.79 23.71
CA MET A 175 24.49 -5.61 24.42
C MET A 175 23.38 -4.89 25.20
N VAL A 176 22.22 -4.70 24.58
CA VAL A 176 21.05 -4.12 25.24
C VAL A 176 20.58 -5.01 26.38
N ARG A 177 20.47 -6.33 26.15
CA ARG A 177 20.05 -7.32 27.15
C ARG A 177 21.00 -7.36 28.35
N ASP A 178 22.30 -7.22 28.10
CA ASP A 178 23.35 -7.19 29.12
C ASP A 178 23.46 -5.83 29.83
N GLY A 179 22.64 -4.83 29.47
CA GLY A 179 22.70 -3.49 30.05
C GLY A 179 23.94 -2.69 29.64
N ARG A 180 24.61 -3.07 28.54
CA ARG A 180 25.85 -2.42 28.04
C ARG A 180 25.54 -1.20 27.19
N TYR A 181 24.88 -0.21 27.78
CA TYR A 181 24.61 1.09 27.16
C TYR A 181 24.87 2.22 28.16
N SER A 182 24.97 3.46 27.68
CA SER A 182 25.12 4.62 28.56
C SER A 182 23.75 4.95 29.17
N PRO A 183 23.58 4.88 30.51
CA PRO A 183 22.31 5.21 31.13
C PRO A 183 22.03 6.71 30.98
N ASN A 184 20.77 7.06 30.75
CA ASN A 184 20.32 8.44 30.78
C ASN A 184 20.08 8.86 32.24
N PRO A 185 20.85 9.80 32.81
CA PRO A 185 20.65 10.23 34.20
C PRO A 185 19.32 10.96 34.43
N ASP A 186 18.64 11.40 33.36
CA ASP A 186 17.34 12.07 33.45
C ASP A 186 16.16 11.11 33.22
N PHE A 187 16.40 9.80 33.15
CA PHE A 187 15.32 8.80 33.06
C PHE A 187 14.47 8.82 34.33
N ASP A 188 13.18 9.07 34.18
CA ASP A 188 12.24 9.17 35.29
C ASP A 188 11.51 7.83 35.50
N GLU A 189 12.16 6.93 36.24
CA GLU A 189 11.63 5.58 36.49
C GLU A 189 10.31 5.60 37.27
N GLU A 190 10.09 6.57 38.15
CA GLU A 190 8.83 6.69 38.90
C GLU A 190 7.67 7.05 37.98
N ARG A 191 7.89 7.97 37.04
CA ARG A 191 6.85 8.39 36.09
C ARG A 191 6.57 7.37 35.00
N TRP A 192 7.61 6.78 34.42
CA TRP A 192 7.48 5.94 33.24
C TRP A 192 7.49 4.43 33.54
N GLY A 193 8.03 4.05 34.69
CA GLY A 193 8.17 2.65 35.10
C GLY A 193 6.83 1.92 35.10
N GLY A 194 6.79 0.76 34.45
CA GLY A 194 5.61 -0.10 34.39
C GLY A 194 4.58 0.27 33.32
N LEU A 195 4.79 1.36 32.57
CA LEU A 195 3.96 1.67 31.41
C LEU A 195 4.31 0.77 30.21
N THR A 196 3.35 0.58 29.31
CA THR A 196 3.52 -0.22 28.08
C THR A 196 2.89 0.49 26.89
N VAL A 197 3.16 -0.02 25.69
CA VAL A 197 2.45 0.40 24.47
C VAL A 197 0.94 0.13 24.57
N SER A 198 0.16 0.84 23.76
CA SER A 198 -1.25 0.55 23.49
C SER A 198 -1.41 -0.10 22.12
N GLU A 199 -2.47 -0.87 21.93
CA GLU A 199 -2.88 -1.31 20.59
C GLU A 199 -3.63 -0.18 19.87
N VAL A 200 -3.69 -0.25 18.53
CA VAL A 200 -4.58 0.61 17.76
C VAL A 200 -6.03 0.26 18.12
N PRO A 201 -6.86 1.21 18.58
CA PRO A 201 -8.26 0.93 18.90
C PRO A 201 -9.04 0.38 17.71
N GLU A 202 -9.92 -0.60 17.93
CA GLU A 202 -10.77 -1.17 16.86
C GLU A 202 -11.64 -0.11 16.14
N GLY A 203 -11.95 1.00 16.81
CA GLY A 203 -12.72 2.12 16.27
C GLY A 203 -11.88 3.24 15.63
N TRP A 204 -10.59 3.01 15.31
CA TRP A 204 -9.76 4.03 14.68
C TRP A 204 -10.30 4.41 13.30
N ASP A 205 -10.75 5.65 13.15
CA ASP A 205 -11.33 6.18 11.91
C ASP A 205 -10.23 6.78 11.04
N SER A 206 -9.84 6.06 9.98
CA SER A 206 -8.82 6.53 9.03
C SER A 206 -9.27 7.74 8.20
N LEU A 207 -10.57 8.06 8.15
CA LEU A 207 -11.10 9.26 7.50
C LEU A 207 -11.04 10.49 8.40
N HIS A 208 -11.03 10.30 9.73
CA HIS A 208 -10.89 11.36 10.73
C HIS A 208 -9.77 11.04 11.74
N PRO A 209 -8.53 10.80 11.25
CA PRO A 209 -7.45 10.28 12.07
C PRO A 209 -7.04 11.23 13.21
N ALA A 210 -7.21 12.55 13.06
CA ALA A 210 -6.92 13.47 14.15
C ALA A 210 -7.92 13.31 15.29
N GLN A 211 -9.20 13.09 14.97
CA GLN A 211 -10.21 12.82 15.99
C GLN A 211 -9.88 11.52 16.75
N SER A 212 -9.58 10.43 16.04
CA SER A 212 -9.19 9.17 16.70
C SER A 212 -7.93 9.30 17.54
N ALA A 213 -6.95 10.12 17.11
CA ALA A 213 -5.78 10.45 17.90
C ALA A 213 -6.13 11.20 19.20
N HIS A 214 -7.06 12.15 19.16
CA HIS A 214 -7.53 12.85 20.37
C HIS A 214 -8.28 11.90 21.30
N GLU A 215 -9.19 11.07 20.78
CA GLU A 215 -9.95 10.09 21.57
C GLU A 215 -9.02 9.09 22.29
N LEU A 216 -7.99 8.60 21.58
CA LEU A 216 -6.95 7.78 22.18
C LEU A 216 -6.24 8.53 23.32
N MET A 217 -5.78 9.76 23.06
CA MET A 217 -5.02 10.54 24.05
C MET A 217 -5.89 10.97 25.25
N ASP A 218 -7.17 11.22 25.06
CA ASP A 218 -8.11 11.46 26.15
C ASP A 218 -8.28 10.22 27.03
N SER A 219 -8.19 9.02 26.44
CA SER A 219 -8.27 7.75 27.17
C SER A 219 -6.97 7.40 27.91
N VAL A 220 -5.80 7.56 27.28
CA VAL A 220 -4.53 7.01 27.82
C VAL A 220 -3.43 8.04 28.04
N GLY A 221 -3.60 9.24 27.50
CA GLY A 221 -2.57 10.27 27.42
C GLY A 221 -2.24 10.94 28.75
N GLY A 222 -3.09 10.81 29.78
CA GLY A 222 -2.84 11.41 31.10
C GLY A 222 -1.49 10.99 31.69
N SER A 223 -1.07 9.75 31.45
CA SER A 223 0.24 9.21 31.87
C SER A 223 1.43 9.90 31.21
N VAL A 224 1.25 10.46 30.01
CA VAL A 224 2.29 11.15 29.22
C VAL A 224 2.15 12.66 29.23
N GLY A 225 1.31 13.20 30.12
CA GLY A 225 1.12 14.65 30.26
C GLY A 225 0.17 15.25 29.22
N TRP A 226 -0.71 14.45 28.62
CA TRP A 226 -1.78 14.96 27.79
C TRP A 226 -2.67 15.93 28.56
N ASN A 227 -2.96 17.07 27.93
CA ASN A 227 -3.76 18.15 28.51
C ASN A 227 -5.01 18.50 27.67
N GLY A 228 -5.37 17.64 26.71
CA GLY A 228 -6.47 17.86 25.76
C GLY A 228 -6.05 18.48 24.42
N SER A 229 -4.75 18.70 24.17
CA SER A 229 -4.30 19.27 22.90
C SER A 229 -2.88 18.86 22.49
N PHE A 230 -2.65 18.80 21.18
CA PHE A 230 -1.31 18.71 20.59
C PHE A 230 -0.69 20.11 20.39
N PRO A 231 0.65 20.24 20.33
CA PRO A 231 1.64 19.17 20.42
C PRO A 231 1.83 18.65 21.85
N LEU A 232 2.13 17.35 22.00
CA LEU A 232 2.35 16.73 23.31
C LEU A 232 3.64 17.24 23.96
N LEU A 233 4.72 17.33 23.18
CA LEU A 233 5.94 18.01 23.59
C LEU A 233 5.80 19.51 23.29
N PRO A 234 6.23 20.41 24.18
CA PRO A 234 6.24 21.84 23.90
C PRO A 234 7.10 22.12 22.66
N PRO A 235 6.69 23.03 21.75
CA PRO A 235 7.45 23.33 20.55
C PRO A 235 8.88 23.77 20.90
N GLU A 236 9.81 23.44 20.01
CA GLU A 236 11.24 23.67 20.22
C GLU A 236 11.52 25.16 20.49
N THR A 237 11.86 25.49 21.74
CA THR A 237 12.20 26.86 22.11
C THR A 237 13.65 27.13 21.74
N VAL A 238 13.88 27.74 20.58
CA VAL A 238 15.24 28.14 20.18
C VAL A 238 15.62 29.37 21.00
N ARG A 239 16.44 29.16 22.03
CA ARG A 239 17.06 30.26 22.79
C ARG A 239 18.12 30.95 21.92
N THR A 240 17.74 32.03 21.26
CA THR A 240 18.67 32.93 20.55
C THR A 240 18.87 34.20 21.40
N GLY A 241 19.80 34.13 22.37
CA GLY A 241 20.30 35.27 23.16
C GLY A 241 19.23 36.12 23.87
N ASP A 242 19.08 35.97 25.20
CA ASP A 242 18.16 36.68 26.11
C ASP A 242 16.67 36.81 25.71
N ALA A 243 16.29 36.48 24.48
CA ALA A 243 14.93 36.39 23.98
C ALA A 243 14.58 34.92 23.70
N VAL A 244 13.49 34.45 24.30
CA VAL A 244 12.88 33.16 23.96
C VAL A 244 11.93 33.42 22.80
N ILE A 245 12.32 32.98 21.60
CA ILE A 245 11.45 33.00 20.42
C ILE A 245 11.00 31.57 20.15
N SER A 246 9.68 31.36 20.06
CA SER A 246 9.13 30.10 19.55
C SER A 246 9.41 30.07 18.05
N VAL A 247 10.21 29.11 17.59
CA VAL A 247 10.56 29.03 16.17
C VAL A 247 9.57 28.10 15.49
N ASP A 248 8.63 28.70 14.76
CA ASP A 248 7.90 28.00 13.70
C ASP A 248 8.94 27.53 12.68
N ARG A 249 8.94 26.23 12.36
CA ARG A 249 9.84 25.70 11.33
C ARG A 249 9.43 26.30 10.00
N ARG A 250 10.15 27.33 9.55
CA ARG A 250 10.18 27.71 8.13
C ARG A 250 10.71 26.54 7.29
N PRO A 251 10.24 26.40 6.04
CA PRO A 251 10.56 25.27 5.17
C PRO A 251 12.08 25.07 5.05
N ALA A 252 12.46 23.80 4.90
CA ALA A 252 13.80 23.24 5.03
C ALA A 252 14.88 23.93 4.18
N GLY A 253 15.40 25.05 4.65
CA GLY A 253 16.51 25.76 4.00
C GLY A 253 17.85 25.70 4.74
N ASP A 254 17.91 25.29 6.02
CA ASP A 254 19.15 25.51 6.80
C ASP A 254 19.54 24.44 7.82
N VAL A 255 18.90 23.27 7.79
CA VAL A 255 19.49 22.08 8.41
C VAL A 255 20.23 21.34 7.30
N ARG A 256 21.56 21.41 7.30
CA ARG A 256 22.42 20.56 6.46
C ARG A 256 22.12 19.09 6.75
N GLY A 257 21.12 18.56 6.04
CA GLY A 257 20.95 17.15 5.79
C GLY A 257 22.22 16.62 5.14
N THR A 258 22.60 15.43 5.56
CA THR A 258 23.81 14.72 5.18
C THR A 258 23.83 14.42 3.67
N SER A 259 24.30 15.38 2.87
CA SER A 259 24.80 15.14 1.52
C SER A 259 26.20 14.53 1.62
N ARG A 260 26.37 13.28 1.20
CA ARG A 260 27.70 12.69 0.99
C ARG A 260 28.42 13.48 -0.12
N GLN A 261 29.45 14.23 0.24
CA GLN A 261 30.56 14.46 -0.68
C GLN A 261 31.37 13.16 -0.78
N LEU A 262 31.65 12.72 -2.01
CA LEU A 262 32.57 11.63 -2.29
C LEU A 262 33.96 11.93 -1.69
N PRO A 263 34.67 10.94 -1.12
CA PRO A 263 36.05 11.13 -0.70
C PRO A 263 36.95 11.17 -1.94
N ASP A 264 37.50 12.35 -2.24
CA ASP A 264 38.66 12.47 -3.11
C ASP A 264 39.91 12.14 -2.30
N ALA A 265 40.64 11.11 -2.74
CA ALA A 265 41.94 10.78 -2.19
C ALA A 265 42.91 10.41 -3.32
N SER A 266 43.78 11.35 -3.68
CA SER A 266 45.23 11.12 -3.66
C SER A 266 46.03 12.43 -3.71
N PRO A 267 47.21 12.49 -3.06
CA PRO A 267 47.93 13.74 -2.81
C PRO A 267 48.95 14.06 -3.91
N GLY A 268 49.02 15.32 -4.33
CA GLY A 268 50.03 15.86 -5.23
C GLY A 268 50.52 17.24 -4.77
N ASN A 269 51.85 17.38 -4.67
CA ASN A 269 52.64 18.45 -4.06
C ASN A 269 52.31 19.92 -4.47
N PRO A 270 52.72 20.90 -3.63
CA PRO A 270 52.41 22.32 -3.82
C PRO A 270 53.45 23.05 -4.68
N ARG A 271 53.03 24.03 -5.48
CA ARG A 271 53.86 25.16 -5.99
C ARG A 271 52.99 26.21 -6.72
N PRO A 272 53.48 27.46 -6.90
CA PRO A 272 52.94 28.61 -6.18
C PRO A 272 52.17 29.61 -7.08
N ALA A 273 51.51 30.55 -6.39
CA ALA A 273 50.73 31.65 -6.94
C ALA A 273 51.46 32.52 -7.98
N PRO A 274 50.68 33.26 -8.78
CA PRO A 274 51.02 34.64 -9.08
C PRO A 274 49.89 35.62 -8.72
N ASP A 275 50.35 36.74 -8.19
CA ASP A 275 49.64 38.00 -7.97
C ASP A 275 48.93 38.51 -9.24
N HIS A 276 47.74 39.10 -9.07
CA HIS A 276 47.46 40.52 -9.36
C HIS A 276 45.95 40.82 -9.40
N LEU A 277 45.56 41.76 -8.53
CA LEU A 277 44.36 42.62 -8.50
C LEU A 277 44.13 43.39 -9.84
N PRO A 278 43.01 44.12 -10.08
CA PRO A 278 42.14 44.76 -9.10
C PRO A 278 40.62 44.74 -9.34
N GLY A 279 39.89 45.11 -8.29
CA GLY A 279 38.44 45.11 -8.22
C GLY A 279 37.75 46.35 -8.79
N THR A 280 36.42 46.31 -8.77
CA THR A 280 35.55 47.49 -8.80
C THR A 280 34.29 47.20 -7.99
N SER A 281 33.93 48.19 -7.16
CA SER A 281 32.69 48.26 -6.38
C SER A 281 31.54 48.74 -7.27
N GLY A 282 30.36 48.13 -7.14
CA GLY A 282 29.12 48.63 -7.73
C GLY A 282 28.02 48.70 -6.68
N GLN A 283 27.66 49.91 -6.27
CA GLN A 283 26.45 50.22 -5.50
C GLN A 283 25.19 50.03 -6.37
N PRO A 284 24.00 49.78 -5.77
CA PRO A 284 22.74 49.76 -6.48
C PRO A 284 22.16 51.19 -6.65
N PRO A 285 21.44 51.48 -7.74
CA PRO A 285 20.83 52.80 -7.92
C PRO A 285 19.47 52.88 -7.21
N GLY A 286 19.30 53.96 -6.46
CA GLY A 286 17.98 54.46 -6.06
C GLY A 286 17.36 55.35 -7.14
N TYR A 287 16.03 55.33 -7.23
CA TYR A 287 15.22 56.38 -7.83
C TYR A 287 13.98 56.62 -6.94
N LEU A 288 13.82 57.88 -6.52
CA LEU A 288 12.60 58.49 -5.94
C LEU A 288 11.93 59.39 -7.03
N PRO A 289 10.89 60.18 -6.74
CA PRO A 289 9.49 59.82 -6.58
C PRO A 289 8.58 60.57 -7.60
N GLY A 290 7.33 60.12 -7.79
CA GLY A 290 6.36 60.75 -8.70
C GLY A 290 4.97 60.88 -8.08
N ALA A 291 4.39 62.08 -8.20
CA ALA A 291 3.29 62.61 -7.41
C ALA A 291 1.86 62.17 -7.81
N SER A 292 0.99 62.15 -6.80
CA SER A 292 -0.37 62.72 -6.74
C SER A 292 -1.18 62.87 -8.04
N GLN A 293 -2.32 62.15 -8.12
CA GLN A 293 -3.59 62.70 -8.61
C GLN A 293 -4.78 61.77 -8.25
N GLN A 294 -5.70 62.30 -7.44
CA GLN A 294 -7.12 61.91 -7.36
C GLN A 294 -7.83 62.31 -8.68
N PRO A 295 -8.90 61.62 -9.11
CA PRO A 295 -10.25 62.09 -8.73
C PRO A 295 -11.37 61.03 -8.61
N GLN A 296 -12.25 61.30 -7.63
CA GLN A 296 -13.72 61.34 -7.67
C GLN A 296 -14.59 60.10 -8.04
N ASN A 297 -15.35 59.67 -7.03
CA ASN A 297 -16.82 59.50 -6.95
C ASN A 297 -17.62 58.78 -8.07
N LEU A 298 -18.37 57.75 -7.63
CA LEU A 298 -19.83 57.46 -7.85
C LEU A 298 -20.08 55.91 -7.96
N PRO A 299 -21.32 55.40 -7.80
CA PRO A 299 -21.92 55.07 -6.50
C PRO A 299 -22.31 53.58 -6.38
N GLY A 300 -22.45 53.09 -5.15
CA GLY A 300 -22.95 51.74 -4.88
C GLY A 300 -24.48 51.61 -5.07
N PRO A 301 -25.01 50.39 -5.26
CA PRO A 301 -26.43 50.14 -5.10
C PRO A 301 -26.76 49.59 -3.70
N SER A 302 -27.80 50.22 -3.17
CA SER A 302 -28.46 50.02 -1.88
C SER A 302 -29.00 48.61 -1.71
N ARG A 303 -28.78 48.05 -0.51
CA ARG A 303 -29.59 46.95 0.04
C ARG A 303 -31.03 47.44 0.24
N ARG A 304 -32.01 46.62 -0.15
CA ARG A 304 -33.34 46.60 0.45
C ARG A 304 -33.76 45.15 0.73
N PRO A 305 -34.55 44.91 1.79
CA PRO A 305 -34.91 43.57 2.27
C PRO A 305 -36.10 43.02 1.49
N LEU A 306 -36.08 41.73 1.18
CA LEU A 306 -37.23 40.99 0.65
C LEU A 306 -37.99 40.38 1.84
N GLU A 307 -39.25 40.78 1.99
CA GLU A 307 -40.27 40.09 2.78
C GLU A 307 -40.75 38.81 2.06
N PRO A 308 -41.30 37.82 2.80
CA PRO A 308 -41.66 36.51 2.27
C PRO A 308 -43.09 36.49 1.70
N PRO A 309 -43.40 35.60 0.74
CA PRO A 309 -44.78 35.31 0.39
C PRO A 309 -45.32 34.13 1.20
N GLU A 310 -46.45 34.36 1.86
CA GLU A 310 -47.38 33.34 2.34
C GLU A 310 -48.19 32.73 1.16
N ASP A 311 -48.52 31.45 1.35
CA ASP A 311 -49.81 30.80 1.08
C ASP A 311 -50.09 29.93 -0.19
N LEU A 312 -50.44 28.67 0.15
CA LEU A 312 -51.28 27.62 -0.50
C LEU A 312 -50.63 26.57 -1.44
N PRO A 313 -51.23 25.36 -1.56
CA PRO A 313 -51.82 24.48 -0.54
C PRO A 313 -51.28 23.03 -0.61
N GLY A 314 -51.59 22.23 0.41
CA GLY A 314 -50.98 20.93 0.65
C GLY A 314 -51.46 19.74 -0.19
N SER A 315 -50.71 18.64 -0.05
CA SER A 315 -51.25 17.29 -0.11
C SER A 315 -50.35 16.35 0.69
N SER A 316 -50.82 16.02 1.89
CA SER A 316 -50.33 14.94 2.74
C SER A 316 -50.68 13.59 2.09
N ARG A 317 -49.71 12.69 1.98
CA ARG A 317 -49.94 11.25 1.83
C ARG A 317 -48.95 10.50 2.73
N GLN A 318 -49.44 10.12 3.91
CA GLN A 318 -48.90 9.03 4.71
C GLN A 318 -49.10 7.69 3.97
N PRO A 319 -48.17 6.73 4.07
CA PRO A 319 -48.46 5.33 3.87
C PRO A 319 -49.00 4.71 5.18
N PRO A 320 -49.92 3.74 5.12
CA PRO A 320 -50.46 3.10 6.31
C PRO A 320 -49.53 2.00 6.83
N ASP A 321 -49.37 2.00 8.15
CA ASP A 321 -49.07 0.81 8.94
C ASP A 321 -50.25 -0.16 8.87
N ASP A 322 -49.98 -1.44 8.64
CA ASP A 322 -50.77 -2.49 9.26
C ASP A 322 -49.96 -3.77 9.50
N GLN A 323 -50.10 -4.26 10.72
CA GLN A 323 -49.48 -5.43 11.30
C GLN A 323 -50.05 -6.73 10.71
N GLN A 324 -49.23 -7.78 10.58
CA GLN A 324 -49.55 -9.12 11.11
C GLN A 324 -48.38 -10.12 10.98
N ARG A 325 -47.64 -10.22 12.08
CA ARG A 325 -47.28 -11.45 12.82
C ARG A 325 -47.67 -12.81 12.19
N ALA A 326 -46.69 -13.62 11.81
CA ALA A 326 -46.77 -15.08 11.93
C ALA A 326 -45.37 -15.72 12.00
N SER A 327 -44.90 -15.94 13.23
CA SER A 327 -43.80 -16.86 13.53
C SER A 327 -44.17 -18.29 13.12
N ARG A 328 -43.30 -18.97 12.37
CA ARG A 328 -43.35 -20.43 12.20
C ARG A 328 -42.06 -21.05 12.70
N GLN A 329 -42.12 -21.64 13.88
CA GLN A 329 -41.21 -22.70 14.30
C GLN A 329 -41.58 -24.02 13.59
N PRO A 330 -40.61 -24.94 13.41
CA PRO A 330 -40.81 -26.19 12.66
C PRO A 330 -41.30 -27.32 13.58
N PRO A 331 -41.98 -28.35 13.05
CA PRO A 331 -42.04 -29.62 13.72
C PRO A 331 -41.21 -30.70 13.00
N SER A 332 -40.57 -31.46 13.87
CA SER A 332 -39.82 -32.69 13.71
C SER A 332 -40.64 -33.91 13.27
N ARG A 333 -39.99 -34.73 12.43
CA ARG A 333 -39.94 -36.21 12.34
C ARG A 333 -41.10 -37.14 12.77
N CYS A 334 -41.36 -38.06 11.83
CA CYS A 334 -41.67 -39.51 11.93
C CYS A 334 -43.06 -39.99 12.38
N SER A 335 -43.77 -40.71 11.49
CA SER A 335 -44.02 -42.17 11.58
C SER A 335 -44.86 -42.69 10.39
N ALA A 336 -44.48 -43.87 9.87
CA ALA A 336 -45.25 -44.74 8.96
C ALA A 336 -46.30 -45.56 9.80
N PRO A 337 -47.15 -46.49 9.28
CA PRO A 337 -46.96 -47.36 8.10
C PRO A 337 -48.21 -47.77 7.27
N ASP A 338 -47.92 -48.61 6.26
CA ASP A 338 -48.66 -49.77 5.74
C ASP A 338 -49.49 -49.76 4.43
N ALA A 339 -49.19 -50.84 3.66
CA ALA A 339 -50.00 -51.64 2.74
C ALA A 339 -49.92 -51.43 1.20
N SER A 340 -49.16 -52.34 0.57
CA SER A 340 -49.20 -52.84 -0.83
C SER A 340 -50.51 -53.63 -1.16
N PRO A 341 -50.72 -54.34 -2.32
CA PRO A 341 -49.86 -54.56 -3.51
C PRO A 341 -50.57 -54.55 -4.90
N ASN A 342 -49.80 -54.48 -6.01
CA ASN A 342 -49.79 -55.50 -7.10
C ASN A 342 -48.83 -55.18 -8.28
N THR A 343 -48.53 -56.24 -9.04
CA THR A 343 -47.31 -56.58 -9.78
C THR A 343 -47.32 -56.27 -11.29
N ASN A 344 -46.15 -56.01 -11.91
CA ASN A 344 -45.52 -56.88 -12.93
C ASN A 344 -44.32 -56.26 -13.70
N SER A 345 -43.36 -57.16 -14.00
CA SER A 345 -42.38 -57.23 -15.13
C SER A 345 -41.06 -56.42 -15.15
N CYS A 346 -39.94 -57.17 -15.09
CA CYS A 346 -38.55 -56.82 -15.46
C CYS A 346 -38.24 -57.03 -16.96
N PRO A 347 -37.06 -56.62 -17.49
CA PRO A 347 -35.85 -57.49 -17.53
C PRO A 347 -34.49 -56.78 -17.24
N PRO A 348 -33.34 -57.51 -17.16
CA PRO A 348 -32.19 -57.19 -16.28
C PRO A 348 -30.84 -56.86 -16.97
N SER A 349 -29.85 -56.37 -16.20
CA SER A 349 -28.42 -56.41 -16.58
C SER A 349 -27.43 -56.62 -15.41
N ARG A 350 -26.78 -57.79 -15.45
CA ARG A 350 -25.36 -58.18 -15.16
C ARG A 350 -24.54 -57.60 -13.98
N ASN A 351 -24.25 -58.54 -13.06
CA ASN A 351 -22.95 -59.02 -12.54
C ASN A 351 -21.85 -58.05 -12.05
N ARG A 352 -21.53 -58.15 -10.75
CA ARG A 352 -20.22 -57.90 -10.15
C ARG A 352 -19.89 -59.06 -9.18
N GLN A 353 -18.84 -59.82 -9.48
CA GLN A 353 -18.33 -60.94 -8.65
C GLN A 353 -17.24 -60.45 -7.69
N SER A 354 -17.53 -60.52 -6.39
CA SER A 354 -16.91 -61.35 -5.34
C SER A 354 -15.52 -61.98 -5.62
N LEU A 355 -14.49 -61.76 -4.78
CA LEU A 355 -13.90 -62.64 -3.71
C LEU A 355 -12.36 -62.61 -3.96
N GLU A 356 -11.42 -62.82 -3.05
CA GLU A 356 -11.39 -63.61 -1.82
C GLU A 356 -10.12 -63.25 -1.01
N TYR A 357 -10.16 -63.53 0.28
CA TYR A 357 -9.11 -63.34 1.27
C TYR A 357 -8.60 -64.73 1.67
N VAL A 358 -7.28 -65.00 1.58
CA VAL A 358 -6.67 -66.18 2.25
C VAL A 358 -5.34 -65.76 2.87
N SER A 359 -5.26 -65.99 4.18
CA SER A 359 -4.12 -65.81 5.07
C SER A 359 -3.28 -67.10 5.12
N LEU A 360 -1.96 -67.02 5.35
CA LEU A 360 -1.17 -68.05 6.07
C LEU A 360 0.24 -67.54 6.48
N ASN A 361 0.39 -67.38 7.80
CA ASN A 361 1.50 -67.69 8.72
C ASN A 361 3.00 -67.73 8.31
N ASN A 362 3.79 -67.03 9.13
CA ASN A 362 5.06 -67.36 9.82
C ASN A 362 6.13 -68.23 9.12
N THR A 363 7.38 -67.74 9.07
CA THR A 363 8.49 -68.16 9.98
C THR A 363 9.82 -67.42 9.69
N ASN A 364 10.71 -67.50 10.69
CA ASN A 364 11.99 -66.82 10.93
C ASN A 364 13.11 -66.99 9.89
N ASP A 365 14.12 -66.14 10.12
CA ASP A 365 15.57 -66.36 10.00
C ASP A 365 16.33 -65.86 8.76
N SER A 366 17.10 -64.79 9.02
CA SER A 366 18.56 -64.69 8.95
C SER A 366 19.35 -65.23 7.74
N LEU A 367 20.27 -64.36 7.31
CA LEU A 367 21.55 -64.55 6.58
C LEU A 367 21.59 -64.25 5.07
N GLU A 368 22.40 -63.23 4.76
CA GLU A 368 23.39 -63.10 3.69
C GLU A 368 22.98 -63.31 2.20
N SER A 369 22.96 -62.20 1.43
CA SER A 369 23.84 -61.86 0.27
C SER A 369 24.32 -62.98 -0.70
N PRO A 370 24.67 -62.77 -2.01
CA PRO A 370 24.56 -61.63 -2.94
C PRO A 370 24.10 -62.00 -4.39
N PHE A 371 24.19 -61.03 -5.31
CA PHE A 371 24.43 -61.12 -6.78
C PHE A 371 23.25 -61.00 -7.78
N LYS A 372 23.32 -59.87 -8.53
CA LYS A 372 23.22 -59.65 -10.00
C LYS A 372 21.99 -60.27 -10.72
N LYS A 373 21.24 -59.59 -11.59
CA LYS A 373 21.61 -58.59 -12.61
C LYS A 373 20.31 -58.17 -13.33
N GLN A 374 20.25 -56.89 -13.72
CA GLN A 374 19.62 -56.36 -14.95
C GLN A 374 18.09 -56.42 -15.13
N ARG A 375 17.45 -55.25 -15.10
CA ARG A 375 17.03 -54.52 -16.33
C ARG A 375 16.73 -53.04 -16.07
N LYS A 376 17.46 -52.19 -16.79
CA LYS A 376 17.26 -50.74 -17.02
C LYS A 376 16.07 -50.52 -17.96
N VAL A 377 15.21 -49.54 -17.67
CA VAL A 377 14.62 -48.52 -18.59
C VAL A 377 14.15 -47.37 -17.67
N ALA A 378 14.93 -46.31 -17.46
CA ALA A 378 14.89 -45.01 -18.14
C ALA A 378 13.63 -44.17 -17.82
N LEU A 379 13.78 -43.24 -16.86
CA LEU A 379 12.92 -42.07 -16.67
C LEU A 379 13.84 -40.87 -16.41
N ASP A 380 14.47 -40.38 -17.48
CA ASP A 380 15.13 -39.08 -17.52
C ASP A 380 14.20 -38.14 -18.29
N LEU A 381 13.79 -37.04 -17.67
CA LEU A 381 13.51 -35.70 -18.25
C LEU A 381 12.72 -34.86 -17.23
N ILE A 382 13.43 -34.26 -16.28
CA ILE A 382 13.10 -32.93 -15.74
C ILE A 382 14.40 -32.12 -15.82
N ASP A 383 14.33 -31.00 -16.51
CA ASP A 383 15.43 -30.14 -16.93
C ASP A 383 15.80 -29.18 -15.79
N ASP A 384 16.84 -29.53 -15.02
CA ASP A 384 17.46 -28.69 -13.99
C ASP A 384 18.41 -27.65 -14.61
N ARG A 385 17.84 -26.64 -15.28
CA ARG A 385 18.59 -25.45 -15.72
C ARG A 385 17.87 -24.15 -15.38
N LEU A 386 17.85 -23.81 -14.10
CA LEU A 386 17.74 -22.41 -13.67
C LEU A 386 19.11 -21.75 -13.80
N PRO A 387 19.23 -20.61 -14.52
CA PRO A 387 20.50 -19.92 -14.66
C PRO A 387 20.92 -19.32 -13.30
N THR A 388 22.01 -19.85 -12.78
CA THR A 388 22.72 -19.24 -11.65
C THR A 388 23.32 -17.92 -12.14
N THR A 389 23.10 -16.84 -11.38
CA THR A 389 23.68 -15.49 -11.52
C THR A 389 23.08 -14.57 -12.60
N LEU A 390 21.91 -13.99 -12.32
CA LEU A 390 21.57 -12.66 -12.85
C LEU A 390 22.25 -11.62 -11.94
N ALA A 391 23.23 -10.90 -12.47
CA ALA A 391 23.81 -9.76 -11.78
C ALA A 391 22.76 -8.62 -11.72
N PRO A 392 22.60 -7.92 -10.60
CA PRO A 392 21.57 -6.90 -10.40
C PRO A 392 21.80 -5.58 -11.16
N SER A 393 22.52 -5.60 -12.29
CA SER A 393 23.10 -4.38 -12.88
C SER A 393 22.15 -3.54 -13.75
N GLU A 394 20.88 -3.90 -13.93
CA GLU A 394 19.98 -3.14 -14.82
C GLU A 394 18.68 -2.62 -14.20
N GLY A 395 18.41 -2.80 -12.90
CA GLY A 395 17.26 -2.14 -12.25
C GLY A 395 15.88 -2.61 -12.72
N ILE A 396 15.79 -3.49 -13.72
CA ILE A 396 14.55 -3.92 -14.36
C ILE A 396 14.08 -5.24 -13.75
N ILE A 397 12.81 -5.30 -13.34
CA ILE A 397 12.14 -6.56 -12.99
C ILE A 397 11.90 -7.37 -14.25
N PRO A 398 12.36 -8.63 -14.34
CA PRO A 398 12.05 -9.53 -15.44
C PRO A 398 10.53 -9.67 -15.65
N GLU A 399 10.08 -9.67 -16.91
CA GLU A 399 8.65 -9.73 -17.27
C GLU A 399 7.94 -10.95 -16.65
N GLU A 400 8.67 -12.07 -16.47
CA GLU A 400 8.13 -13.26 -15.84
C GLU A 400 7.84 -13.04 -14.34
N ILE A 401 8.66 -12.25 -13.65
CA ILE A 401 8.45 -11.86 -12.25
C ILE A 401 7.24 -10.92 -12.16
N ARG A 402 7.17 -9.93 -13.07
CA ARG A 402 6.06 -8.99 -13.18
C ARG A 402 4.72 -9.72 -13.36
N HIS A 403 4.62 -10.60 -14.35
CA HIS A 403 3.39 -11.35 -14.61
C HIS A 403 2.94 -12.19 -13.41
N ARG A 404 3.88 -12.81 -12.68
CA ARG A 404 3.53 -13.57 -11.47
C ARG A 404 2.98 -12.66 -10.38
N ILE A 405 3.56 -11.47 -10.17
CA ILE A 405 3.05 -10.48 -9.22
C ILE A 405 1.65 -9.99 -9.61
N GLU A 406 1.46 -9.64 -10.88
CA GLU A 406 0.17 -9.14 -11.38
C GLU A 406 -0.96 -10.18 -11.27
N GLN A 407 -0.62 -11.46 -11.33
CA GLN A 407 -1.55 -12.58 -11.20
C GLN A 407 -1.75 -13.03 -9.74
N GLY A 408 -1.03 -12.44 -8.77
CA GLY A 408 -1.07 -12.89 -7.37
C GLY A 408 -0.47 -14.29 -7.17
N ILE A 409 0.48 -14.71 -8.02
CA ILE A 409 1.16 -16.01 -7.95
C ILE A 409 2.69 -15.88 -7.81
N GLN A 410 3.15 -14.71 -7.36
CA GLN A 410 4.56 -14.43 -7.12
C GLN A 410 5.15 -15.37 -6.07
N THR A 411 6.41 -15.74 -6.28
CA THR A 411 7.20 -16.51 -5.31
C THR A 411 7.89 -15.58 -4.31
N GLU A 412 8.37 -16.12 -3.20
CA GLU A 412 9.20 -15.37 -2.25
C GLU A 412 10.46 -14.78 -2.91
N GLN A 413 11.01 -15.45 -3.93
CA GLN A 413 12.17 -14.95 -4.69
C GLN A 413 11.80 -13.75 -5.58
N ASP A 414 10.60 -13.76 -6.17
CA ASP A 414 10.07 -12.66 -6.97
C ASP A 414 9.93 -11.40 -6.12
N CYS A 415 9.31 -11.57 -4.96
CA CYS A 415 9.22 -10.55 -3.93
C CYS A 415 10.59 -10.00 -3.58
N MET A 416 11.52 -10.87 -3.19
CA MET A 416 12.86 -10.45 -2.81
C MET A 416 13.60 -9.69 -3.89
N PHE A 417 13.40 -10.09 -5.14
CA PHE A 417 13.92 -9.35 -6.26
C PHE A 417 13.34 -7.93 -6.32
N VAL A 418 12.01 -7.79 -6.30
CA VAL A 418 11.32 -6.47 -6.34
C VAL A 418 11.73 -5.58 -5.18
N LEU A 419 11.76 -6.12 -3.96
CA LEU A 419 12.16 -5.38 -2.77
C LEU A 419 13.63 -4.94 -2.85
N SER A 420 14.51 -5.78 -3.39
CA SER A 420 15.91 -5.40 -3.58
C SER A 420 16.08 -4.26 -4.61
N GLN A 421 15.28 -4.25 -5.68
CA GLN A 421 15.28 -3.17 -6.67
C GLN A 421 14.74 -1.88 -6.08
N LEU A 422 13.65 -1.96 -5.32
CA LEU A 422 13.13 -0.85 -4.55
C LEU A 422 14.21 -0.23 -3.65
N ASN A 423 14.87 -1.04 -2.84
CA ASN A 423 15.89 -0.58 -1.90
C ASN A 423 17.07 0.10 -2.62
N SER A 424 17.41 -0.39 -3.81
CA SER A 424 18.44 0.19 -4.66
C SER A 424 18.01 1.55 -5.23
N MET A 425 16.77 1.68 -5.70
CA MET A 425 16.27 2.90 -6.34
C MET A 425 15.87 4.00 -5.34
N PHE A 426 15.31 3.61 -4.20
CA PHE A 426 14.76 4.53 -3.21
C PHE A 426 15.25 4.25 -1.80
N PRO A 427 16.56 4.34 -1.54
CA PRO A 427 17.11 4.08 -0.22
C PRO A 427 16.49 4.98 0.87
N MET A 428 15.93 6.14 0.50
CA MET A 428 15.21 7.04 1.42
C MET A 428 13.76 6.64 1.72
N LEU A 429 13.03 6.07 0.75
CA LEU A 429 11.68 5.51 1.00
C LEU A 429 11.74 4.25 1.85
N LEU A 430 12.92 3.62 1.89
CA LEU A 430 13.13 2.27 2.38
C LEU A 430 14.09 2.25 3.56
N HIS A 431 14.19 3.40 4.24
CA HIS A 431 14.65 3.55 5.62
C HIS A 431 13.68 2.90 6.62
N SER A 432 12.96 1.87 6.20
CA SER A 432 11.99 1.13 6.99
C SER A 432 12.28 -0.36 6.82
N SER A 433 12.16 -1.10 7.92
CA SER A 433 12.53 -2.53 8.07
C SER A 433 11.71 -3.48 7.18
N ILE A 434 10.73 -2.87 6.54
CA ILE A 434 9.79 -3.35 5.56
C ILE A 434 10.35 -4.40 4.61
N LEU A 435 11.45 -4.08 3.95
CA LEU A 435 11.93 -4.92 2.85
C LEU A 435 12.78 -6.11 3.32
N ARG A 436 13.40 -5.98 4.48
CA ARG A 436 14.39 -6.96 4.95
C ARG A 436 13.76 -8.11 5.75
N ARG A 437 12.54 -7.94 6.26
CA ARG A 437 11.79 -9.01 6.97
C ARG A 437 10.81 -9.74 6.07
N SER A 438 10.16 -9.02 5.15
CA SER A 438 9.32 -9.59 4.08
C SER A 438 10.08 -10.63 3.23
N SER A 439 11.42 -10.53 3.20
CA SER A 439 12.33 -11.51 2.59
C SER A 439 12.25 -12.96 3.09
N SER A 440 11.59 -13.18 4.22
CA SER A 440 11.60 -14.47 4.93
C SER A 440 10.21 -15.06 5.13
N ASN A 441 9.15 -14.38 4.66
CA ASN A 441 7.78 -14.82 4.87
C ASN A 441 6.85 -14.37 3.73
N ALA A 442 6.49 -15.30 2.85
CA ALA A 442 5.75 -15.04 1.61
C ALA A 442 4.43 -14.25 1.79
N ARG A 443 3.72 -14.40 2.92
CA ARG A 443 2.47 -13.65 3.19
C ARG A 443 2.68 -12.14 3.31
N HIS A 444 3.80 -11.71 3.90
CA HIS A 444 4.08 -10.28 4.08
C HIS A 444 4.38 -9.60 2.74
N CYS A 445 4.77 -10.35 1.72
CA CYS A 445 5.00 -9.79 0.41
C CYS A 445 3.69 -9.51 -0.36
N GLU A 446 2.70 -10.41 -0.28
CA GLU A 446 1.39 -10.16 -0.90
C GLU A 446 0.75 -8.90 -0.33
N GLU A 447 0.75 -8.77 1.00
CA GLU A 447 0.28 -7.56 1.68
C GLU A 447 1.11 -6.36 1.22
N LEU A 448 2.43 -6.41 1.32
CA LEU A 448 3.28 -5.29 0.93
C LEU A 448 3.05 -4.83 -0.52
N LEU A 449 3.05 -5.75 -1.48
CA LEU A 449 2.84 -5.40 -2.90
C LEU A 449 1.41 -4.89 -3.13
N ALA A 450 0.42 -5.34 -2.36
CA ALA A 450 -0.94 -4.77 -2.39
C ALA A 450 -0.99 -3.36 -1.81
N TRP A 451 -0.13 -3.05 -0.83
CA TRP A 451 0.00 -1.76 -0.16
C TRP A 451 0.87 -0.75 -0.92
N LEU A 452 1.83 -1.20 -1.73
CA LEU A 452 2.65 -0.30 -2.53
C LEU A 452 1.78 0.46 -3.53
N PRO A 453 1.86 1.81 -3.56
CA PRO A 453 1.17 2.60 -4.56
C PRO A 453 1.53 2.08 -5.96
N ARG A 454 0.52 1.91 -6.81
CA ARG A 454 0.69 1.36 -8.17
C ARG A 454 1.74 2.13 -8.97
N THR A 455 1.93 3.41 -8.69
CA THR A 455 3.02 4.24 -9.22
C THR A 455 4.41 3.72 -8.89
N LEU A 456 4.63 3.32 -7.63
CA LEU A 456 5.91 2.79 -7.20
C LEU A 456 6.15 1.44 -7.88
N LEU A 457 5.14 0.57 -7.92
CA LEU A 457 5.22 -0.70 -8.65
C LEU A 457 5.56 -0.49 -10.12
N PHE A 458 4.88 0.45 -10.77
CA PHE A 458 5.13 0.83 -12.15
C PHE A 458 6.57 1.29 -12.39
N LEU A 459 7.13 2.14 -11.52
CA LEU A 459 8.52 2.61 -11.65
C LEU A 459 9.52 1.46 -11.58
N ILE A 460 9.25 0.45 -10.75
CA ILE A 460 10.13 -0.73 -10.67
C ILE A 460 9.93 -1.63 -11.90
N TRP A 461 8.71 -1.72 -12.44
CA TRP A 461 8.40 -2.56 -13.59
C TRP A 461 9.02 -2.05 -14.89
N GLU A 462 8.91 -0.76 -15.19
CA GLU A 462 9.45 -0.21 -16.44
C GLU A 462 10.97 0.08 -16.38
N GLY A 463 11.55 0.04 -15.17
CA GLY A 463 12.92 0.47 -14.93
C GLY A 463 13.16 1.92 -15.36
N SER A 464 14.43 2.36 -15.35
CA SER A 464 14.85 3.71 -15.76
C SER A 464 14.66 4.03 -17.25
N ARG A 465 13.84 3.27 -17.98
CA ARG A 465 13.54 3.44 -19.42
C ARG A 465 12.08 3.73 -19.72
N GLY A 466 11.19 3.65 -18.72
CA GLY A 466 9.84 4.19 -18.84
C GLY A 466 9.93 5.65 -19.25
N ARG A 467 9.57 5.96 -20.51
CA ARG A 467 9.50 7.37 -20.92
C ARG A 467 8.36 7.95 -20.11
N CYS A 468 8.69 8.84 -19.18
CA CYS A 468 7.67 9.49 -18.40
C CYS A 468 6.62 10.09 -19.33
N PRO A 469 5.33 9.89 -19.02
CA PRO A 469 4.30 10.51 -19.81
C PRO A 469 4.54 12.02 -19.79
N PRO A 470 4.32 12.71 -20.91
CA PRO A 470 4.60 14.13 -21.04
C PRO A 470 3.72 15.03 -20.13
N CYS A 471 2.77 14.45 -19.41
CA CYS A 471 2.08 15.10 -18.31
C CYS A 471 1.58 14.09 -17.27
N GLN A 472 1.39 14.57 -16.04
CA GLN A 472 0.86 13.79 -14.93
C GLN A 472 -0.66 13.78 -14.89
N LYS A 473 -1.30 14.93 -15.15
CA LYS A 473 -2.76 15.11 -15.10
C LYS A 473 -3.33 15.42 -16.47
N ILE A 474 -4.55 14.94 -16.67
CA ILE A 474 -5.34 15.18 -17.88
C ILE A 474 -6.65 15.86 -17.54
N ASP A 475 -7.10 16.75 -18.42
CA ASP A 475 -8.37 17.49 -18.34
C ASP A 475 -9.36 17.07 -19.45
N GLY A 476 -8.99 16.06 -20.23
CA GLY A 476 -9.84 15.48 -21.26
C GLY A 476 -9.42 14.06 -21.57
N LEU A 477 -10.42 13.17 -21.71
CA LEU A 477 -10.24 11.79 -22.12
C LEU A 477 -11.28 11.45 -23.19
N GLU A 478 -10.83 10.87 -24.29
CA GLU A 478 -11.65 10.48 -25.42
C GLU A 478 -11.35 9.04 -25.83
N VAL A 479 -12.36 8.34 -26.32
CA VAL A 479 -12.23 6.98 -26.85
C VAL A 479 -12.92 6.89 -28.21
N GLU A 480 -12.27 6.21 -29.15
CA GLU A 480 -12.81 5.80 -30.43
C GLU A 480 -12.97 4.29 -30.44
N VAL A 481 -14.16 3.83 -30.83
CA VAL A 481 -14.46 2.42 -31.06
C VAL A 481 -14.79 2.26 -32.54
N SER A 482 -14.21 1.23 -33.15
CA SER A 482 -14.44 0.88 -34.55
C SER A 482 -14.89 -0.57 -34.70
N ILE A 483 -15.93 -0.79 -35.50
CA ILE A 483 -16.49 -2.09 -35.86
C ILE A 483 -15.96 -2.48 -37.24
N ALA A 484 -15.64 -3.76 -37.46
CA ALA A 484 -15.07 -4.22 -38.73
C ALA A 484 -16.06 -4.08 -39.90
N GLU A 485 -15.56 -3.95 -41.12
CA GLU A 485 -16.36 -3.72 -42.35
C GLU A 485 -16.99 -5.01 -42.95
N GLY A 486 -17.12 -6.08 -42.16
CA GLY A 486 -17.60 -7.38 -42.63
C GLY A 486 -19.13 -7.51 -42.64
N ALA A 487 -19.66 -8.34 -43.54
CA ALA A 487 -21.05 -8.79 -43.41
C ALA A 487 -21.24 -9.46 -42.04
N LEU A 488 -22.27 -9.04 -41.29
CA LEU A 488 -22.53 -9.47 -39.90
C LEU A 488 -21.45 -9.07 -38.88
N ALA A 489 -20.63 -8.05 -39.17
CA ALA A 489 -19.65 -7.55 -38.20
C ALA A 489 -20.26 -6.57 -37.18
N GLY A 490 -21.42 -5.98 -37.50
CA GLY A 490 -22.20 -5.15 -36.56
C GLY A 490 -22.88 -5.98 -35.48
N THR A 491 -23.51 -5.30 -34.52
CA THR A 491 -24.34 -5.92 -33.48
C THR A 491 -25.68 -5.20 -33.35
N TRP A 492 -26.68 -5.90 -32.81
CA TRP A 492 -27.94 -5.29 -32.36
C TRP A 492 -27.87 -4.76 -30.93
N ASP A 493 -26.81 -5.08 -30.20
CA ASP A 493 -26.61 -4.71 -28.81
C ASP A 493 -26.20 -3.24 -28.64
N THR A 494 -26.34 -2.70 -27.42
CA THR A 494 -25.76 -1.40 -27.06
C THR A 494 -24.31 -1.58 -26.63
N VAL A 495 -23.39 -0.88 -27.28
CA VAL A 495 -21.96 -0.90 -26.95
C VAL A 495 -21.64 0.29 -26.04
N LEU A 496 -21.09 0.01 -24.86
CA LEU A 496 -20.57 1.00 -23.92
C LEU A 496 -19.06 0.81 -23.73
N VAL A 497 -18.39 1.86 -23.25
CA VAL A 497 -16.99 1.82 -22.81
C VAL A 497 -16.89 2.18 -21.33
N GLY A 498 -16.18 1.37 -20.57
CA GLY A 498 -15.71 1.69 -19.22
C GLY A 498 -14.23 2.04 -19.23
N VAL A 499 -13.80 2.86 -18.27
CA VAL A 499 -12.38 3.19 -18.02
C VAL A 499 -12.09 3.02 -16.53
N ALA A 500 -10.93 2.48 -16.18
CA ALA A 500 -10.48 2.31 -14.79
C ALA A 500 -11.44 1.52 -13.88
N GLY A 501 -12.33 0.69 -14.45
CA GLY A 501 -13.42 0.03 -13.71
C GLY A 501 -14.48 0.99 -13.14
N MET A 502 -14.44 2.28 -13.50
CA MET A 502 -15.29 3.33 -12.94
C MET A 502 -16.64 3.46 -13.68
N THR A 503 -17.59 4.11 -13.02
CA THR A 503 -18.93 4.43 -13.55
C THR A 503 -19.17 5.94 -13.51
N PRO A 504 -20.02 6.52 -14.40
CA PRO A 504 -20.85 5.85 -15.40
C PRO A 504 -20.06 5.41 -16.64
N HIS A 505 -20.53 4.34 -17.30
CA HIS A 505 -20.00 3.91 -18.58
C HIS A 505 -20.46 4.82 -19.71
N LEU A 506 -19.59 5.03 -20.71
CA LEU A 506 -19.86 5.87 -21.85
C LEU A 506 -20.56 5.07 -22.95
N VAL A 507 -21.83 5.36 -23.23
CA VAL A 507 -22.57 4.72 -24.34
C VAL A 507 -21.95 5.16 -25.67
N MET A 508 -21.45 4.22 -26.46
CA MET A 508 -20.86 4.51 -27.78
C MET A 508 -21.92 4.52 -28.87
N ALA A 509 -22.72 3.45 -28.96
CA ALA A 509 -23.82 3.31 -29.92
C ALA A 509 -24.81 2.22 -29.50
N THR A 510 -26.03 2.30 -30.01
CA THR A 510 -27.05 1.25 -29.92
C THR A 510 -27.22 0.64 -31.30
N GLY A 511 -27.00 -0.66 -31.41
CA GLY A 511 -27.09 -1.40 -32.68
C GLY A 511 -26.12 -0.92 -33.77
N PRO A 512 -24.80 -0.75 -33.50
CA PRO A 512 -23.87 -0.27 -34.52
C PRO A 512 -23.72 -1.27 -35.68
N GLU A 513 -23.89 -0.74 -36.90
CA GLU A 513 -23.70 -1.50 -38.14
C GLU A 513 -22.22 -1.84 -38.40
N ALA A 514 -21.97 -2.74 -39.37
CA ALA A 514 -20.61 -3.03 -39.82
C ALA A 514 -19.92 -1.76 -40.37
N GLY A 515 -18.63 -1.60 -40.07
CA GLY A 515 -17.86 -0.41 -40.44
C GLY A 515 -18.14 0.83 -39.58
N TYR A 516 -19.05 0.74 -38.61
CA TYR A 516 -19.36 1.86 -37.72
C TYR A 516 -18.12 2.30 -36.93
N ARG A 517 -17.88 3.61 -36.88
CA ARG A 517 -16.80 4.24 -36.13
C ARG A 517 -17.33 5.46 -35.39
N VAL A 518 -17.06 5.55 -34.10
CA VAL A 518 -17.48 6.68 -33.29
C VAL A 518 -16.41 7.05 -32.27
N ARG A 519 -16.20 8.34 -32.09
CA ARG A 519 -15.33 8.92 -31.05
C ARG A 519 -16.18 9.72 -30.07
N LYS A 520 -16.01 9.49 -28.77
CA LYS A 520 -16.73 10.20 -27.70
C LYS A 520 -15.77 10.60 -26.58
N ARG A 521 -16.16 11.66 -25.86
CA ARG A 521 -15.43 12.22 -24.72
C ARG A 521 -16.07 11.79 -23.41
N PHE A 522 -15.26 11.45 -22.42
CA PHE A 522 -15.70 11.21 -21.06
C PHE A 522 -15.90 12.52 -20.31
N ASP A 523 -16.91 12.56 -19.44
CA ASP A 523 -17.01 13.57 -18.38
C ASP A 523 -16.18 13.08 -17.18
N LEU A 524 -14.95 13.57 -17.08
CA LEU A 524 -14.03 13.18 -16.00
C LEU A 524 -14.63 13.42 -14.62
N LYS A 525 -15.41 14.49 -14.43
CA LYS A 525 -16.03 14.80 -13.14
C LYS A 525 -17.08 13.77 -12.78
N SER A 526 -17.83 13.28 -13.77
CA SER A 526 -18.84 12.25 -13.53
C SER A 526 -18.23 10.88 -13.26
N VAL A 527 -17.08 10.56 -13.86
CA VAL A 527 -16.46 9.22 -13.78
C VAL A 527 -15.49 9.10 -12.60
N PHE A 528 -14.68 10.13 -12.38
CA PHE A 528 -13.60 10.15 -11.37
C PHE A 528 -13.87 11.12 -10.21
N GLY A 529 -14.96 11.89 -10.26
CA GLY A 529 -15.26 12.92 -9.25
C GLY A 529 -14.54 14.26 -9.46
N GLU A 530 -13.52 14.30 -10.33
CA GLU A 530 -12.66 15.46 -10.54
C GLU A 530 -12.63 15.93 -12.00
N LYS A 531 -12.35 17.22 -12.23
CA LYS A 531 -12.23 17.77 -13.59
C LYS A 531 -10.88 17.48 -14.25
N GLU A 532 -9.88 17.24 -13.42
CA GLU A 532 -8.54 16.82 -13.80
C GLU A 532 -8.28 15.52 -13.08
N VAL A 533 -7.72 14.54 -13.77
CA VAL A 533 -7.42 13.22 -13.19
C VAL A 533 -5.98 12.87 -13.51
N TYR A 534 -5.34 12.08 -12.66
CA TYR A 534 -3.99 11.63 -13.01
C TYR A 534 -4.08 10.65 -14.18
N LEU A 535 -3.13 10.76 -15.12
CA LEU A 535 -3.05 9.88 -16.28
C LEU A 535 -2.93 8.41 -15.84
N ARG A 536 -2.25 8.17 -14.71
CA ARG A 536 -2.10 6.83 -14.08
C ARG A 536 -3.41 6.21 -13.64
N ASP A 537 -4.42 7.03 -13.35
CA ASP A 537 -5.74 6.55 -12.91
C ASP A 537 -6.55 6.04 -14.11
N VAL A 538 -6.11 6.31 -15.34
CA VAL A 538 -6.67 5.75 -16.58
C VAL A 538 -5.88 4.48 -16.96
N ASP A 539 -5.96 3.47 -16.10
CA ASP A 539 -5.13 2.25 -16.17
C ASP A 539 -5.74 1.09 -16.95
N SER A 540 -6.99 1.24 -17.42
CA SER A 540 -7.72 0.18 -18.10
C SER A 540 -8.86 0.71 -18.93
N VAL A 541 -9.22 -0.05 -19.96
CA VAL A 541 -10.39 0.18 -20.81
C VAL A 541 -11.16 -1.11 -20.98
N SER A 542 -12.50 -1.02 -20.95
CA SER A 542 -13.39 -2.15 -21.17
C SER A 542 -14.47 -1.80 -22.18
N LEU A 543 -14.85 -2.77 -23.00
CA LEU A 543 -16.03 -2.73 -23.85
C LEU A 543 -17.12 -3.59 -23.22
N ILE A 544 -18.28 -2.97 -23.06
CA ILE A 544 -19.45 -3.55 -22.44
C ILE A 544 -20.51 -3.68 -23.52
N ASP A 545 -21.00 -4.89 -23.67
CA ASP A 545 -22.11 -5.24 -24.54
C ASP A 545 -23.37 -5.29 -23.68
N HIS A 546 -24.43 -4.55 -24.03
CA HIS A 546 -25.66 -4.48 -23.27
C HIS A 546 -26.86 -4.88 -24.11
N ALA A 547 -27.32 -6.11 -23.88
CA ALA A 547 -28.52 -6.69 -24.47
C ALA A 547 -29.75 -6.43 -23.58
N GLN A 548 -30.84 -5.92 -24.15
CA GLN A 548 -32.04 -5.46 -23.45
C GLN A 548 -33.25 -6.42 -23.56
N GLY A 549 -33.16 -7.51 -24.32
CA GLY A 549 -34.18 -8.55 -24.38
C GLY A 549 -34.66 -8.92 -25.79
N SER A 550 -34.08 -8.36 -26.86
CA SER A 550 -34.50 -8.65 -28.23
C SER A 550 -33.93 -9.97 -28.74
N VAL A 551 -34.67 -10.67 -29.60
CA VAL A 551 -34.21 -11.96 -30.18
C VAL A 551 -33.01 -11.78 -31.12
N MET A 552 -32.82 -10.57 -31.67
CA MET A 552 -31.70 -10.24 -32.56
C MET A 552 -30.45 -9.75 -31.81
N GLU A 553 -30.60 -9.40 -30.53
CA GLU A 553 -29.49 -9.06 -29.63
C GLU A 553 -28.69 -10.31 -29.23
N ARG A 554 -27.52 -10.10 -28.62
CA ARG A 554 -26.57 -11.15 -28.24
C ARG A 554 -25.95 -11.87 -29.44
N ASP A 555 -25.86 -11.15 -30.54
CA ASP A 555 -25.24 -11.61 -31.76
C ASP A 555 -23.72 -11.57 -31.67
N LYS A 556 -23.07 -12.20 -32.64
CA LYS A 556 -21.62 -12.15 -32.76
C LYS A 556 -21.27 -10.94 -33.62
N TRP A 557 -20.39 -10.10 -33.13
CA TRP A 557 -19.90 -8.93 -33.86
C TRP A 557 -18.38 -8.89 -33.85
N THR A 558 -17.77 -8.00 -34.65
CA THR A 558 -16.32 -7.94 -34.79
C THR A 558 -15.80 -6.55 -34.48
N LEU A 559 -15.04 -6.43 -33.39
CA LEU A 559 -14.32 -5.23 -33.01
C LEU A 559 -13.11 -5.05 -33.94
N GLN A 560 -13.08 -3.94 -34.69
CA GLN A 560 -11.92 -3.58 -35.50
C GLN A 560 -10.78 -3.07 -34.63
N GLY A 561 -11.09 -2.16 -33.68
CA GLY A 561 -10.10 -1.60 -32.77
C GLY A 561 -10.64 -0.50 -31.87
N VAL A 562 -9.83 -0.15 -30.87
CA VAL A 562 -10.05 0.91 -29.90
C VAL A 562 -8.86 1.87 -29.92
N ARG A 563 -9.13 3.18 -29.85
CA ARG A 563 -8.09 4.21 -29.66
C ARG A 563 -8.51 5.14 -28.55
N MET A 564 -7.55 5.68 -27.82
CA MET A 564 -7.82 6.64 -26.76
C MET A 564 -6.94 7.87 -26.93
N TRP A 565 -7.48 9.02 -26.54
CA TRP A 565 -6.75 10.28 -26.47
C TRP A 565 -6.95 10.90 -25.11
N ALA A 566 -5.90 11.53 -24.60
CA ALA A 566 -5.99 12.33 -23.39
C ALA A 566 -5.35 13.69 -23.62
N ARG A 567 -5.91 14.74 -23.01
CA ARG A 567 -5.34 16.08 -23.07
C ARG A 567 -4.68 16.41 -21.75
N CYS A 568 -3.41 16.77 -21.80
CA CYS A 568 -2.65 17.21 -20.64
C CYS A 568 -3.21 18.51 -20.06
N ALA A 569 -3.52 18.51 -18.76
CA ALA A 569 -4.13 19.66 -18.09
C ALA A 569 -3.24 20.91 -18.14
N ALA A 570 -1.92 20.74 -17.97
CA ALA A 570 -0.97 21.85 -17.91
C ALA A 570 -0.55 22.42 -19.29
N SER A 571 -0.51 21.59 -20.33
CA SER A 571 0.09 21.96 -21.63
C SER A 571 -0.87 21.93 -22.82
N SER A 572 -2.11 21.44 -22.62
CA SER A 572 -3.04 21.10 -23.71
C SER A 572 -2.49 20.09 -24.72
N GLN A 573 -1.33 19.48 -24.47
CA GLN A 573 -0.75 18.46 -25.33
C GLN A 573 -1.66 17.23 -25.39
N MET A 574 -1.84 16.68 -26.58
CA MET A 574 -2.64 15.48 -26.78
C MET A 574 -1.74 14.24 -26.70
N LEU A 575 -2.21 13.28 -25.91
CA LEU A 575 -1.66 11.95 -25.78
C LEU A 575 -2.59 10.97 -26.48
N ARG A 576 -2.02 9.88 -27.00
CA ARG A 576 -2.76 8.85 -27.70
C ARG A 576 -2.28 7.46 -27.31
N VAL A 577 -3.22 6.55 -27.13
CA VAL A 577 -3.01 5.10 -27.03
C VAL A 577 -3.52 4.44 -28.30
N ASP A 578 -2.59 3.88 -29.08
CA ASP A 578 -2.87 3.22 -30.37
C ASP A 578 -2.70 1.71 -30.34
N ARG A 579 -2.29 1.14 -29.20
CA ARG A 579 -1.98 -0.30 -29.04
C ARG A 579 -3.12 -1.20 -29.51
N TYR A 580 -4.37 -0.76 -29.37
CA TYR A 580 -5.57 -1.53 -29.69
C TYR A 580 -6.23 -1.14 -31.02
N ARG A 581 -5.56 -0.38 -31.89
CA ARG A 581 -6.19 0.15 -33.11
C ARG A 581 -6.58 -0.93 -34.14
N ASP A 582 -5.98 -2.12 -34.06
CA ASP A 582 -6.09 -3.20 -35.07
C ASP A 582 -6.35 -4.58 -34.40
N LEU A 583 -7.34 -4.67 -33.50
CA LEU A 583 -7.66 -5.89 -32.75
C LEU A 583 -8.28 -7.01 -33.61
N ARG A 584 -9.27 -6.66 -34.46
CA ARG A 584 -10.04 -7.61 -35.30
C ARG A 584 -10.59 -8.83 -34.52
N LEU A 585 -11.15 -8.58 -33.34
CA LEU A 585 -11.63 -9.62 -32.43
C LEU A 585 -13.13 -9.86 -32.62
N GLY A 586 -13.51 -11.13 -32.75
CA GLY A 586 -14.92 -11.53 -32.74
C GLY A 586 -15.45 -11.59 -31.31
N LEU A 587 -16.38 -10.70 -30.97
CA LEU A 587 -17.01 -10.59 -29.66
C LEU A 587 -18.44 -11.12 -29.70
N ARG A 588 -18.97 -11.50 -28.54
CA ARG A 588 -20.35 -11.98 -28.41
C ARG A 588 -20.81 -11.81 -26.97
N HIS A 589 -22.01 -11.28 -26.78
CA HIS A 589 -22.69 -11.32 -25.50
C HIS A 589 -22.90 -12.77 -25.01
N GLY A 590 -22.84 -12.96 -23.70
CA GLY A 590 -23.04 -14.25 -23.05
C GLY A 590 -24.48 -14.74 -23.09
N ARG A 591 -24.86 -15.55 -22.09
CA ARG A 591 -26.20 -16.13 -22.00
C ARG A 591 -27.23 -15.25 -21.31
N SER A 592 -26.76 -14.27 -20.55
CA SER A 592 -27.54 -13.33 -19.76
C SER A 592 -28.12 -12.18 -20.59
N TRP A 593 -28.96 -11.38 -19.95
CA TRP A 593 -29.39 -10.06 -20.38
C TRP A 593 -28.73 -9.01 -19.47
N GLY A 594 -28.67 -7.76 -19.92
CA GLY A 594 -28.02 -6.68 -19.20
C GLY A 594 -26.61 -6.38 -19.73
N PRO A 595 -25.82 -5.58 -19.02
CA PRO A 595 -24.46 -5.25 -19.41
C PRO A 595 -23.48 -6.41 -19.11
N GLU A 596 -22.63 -6.75 -20.07
CA GLU A 596 -21.56 -7.74 -19.93
C GLU A 596 -20.25 -7.20 -20.51
N VAL A 597 -19.15 -7.32 -19.78
CA VAL A 597 -17.82 -6.96 -20.29
C VAL A 597 -17.39 -8.03 -21.30
N VAL A 598 -17.33 -7.68 -22.57
CA VAL A 598 -16.97 -8.60 -23.67
C VAL A 598 -15.50 -8.48 -24.08
N TRP A 599 -14.85 -7.37 -23.72
CA TRP A 599 -13.42 -7.17 -23.88
C TRP A 599 -12.91 -6.17 -22.84
N SER A 600 -11.70 -6.37 -22.34
CA SER A 600 -11.01 -5.40 -21.48
C SER A 600 -9.51 -5.59 -21.60
N ASP A 601 -8.76 -4.51 -21.45
CA ASP A 601 -7.31 -4.56 -21.40
C ASP A 601 -6.76 -3.47 -20.45
N ARG A 602 -5.52 -3.64 -20.01
CA ARG A 602 -4.80 -2.67 -19.17
C ARG A 602 -4.04 -1.68 -20.05
N ILE A 603 -4.09 -0.41 -19.66
CA ILE A 603 -3.36 0.69 -20.29
C ILE A 603 -2.18 1.03 -19.40
N GLU A 604 -0.97 0.89 -19.93
CA GLU A 604 0.25 1.24 -19.21
C GLU A 604 0.59 2.73 -19.46
N LEU A 605 1.27 3.41 -18.53
CA LEU A 605 1.66 4.80 -18.77
C LEU A 605 2.55 4.93 -20.02
N GLY A 606 3.41 3.94 -20.30
CA GLY A 606 4.21 3.87 -21.51
C GLY A 606 3.43 3.68 -22.82
N ASP A 607 2.15 3.29 -22.75
CA ASP A 607 1.28 3.20 -23.93
C ASP A 607 0.87 4.59 -24.47
N TRP A 608 0.93 5.62 -23.62
CA TRP A 608 0.60 6.99 -23.99
C TRP A 608 1.73 7.64 -24.77
N ARG A 609 1.42 8.12 -25.97
CA ARG A 609 2.36 8.81 -26.85
C ARG A 609 1.86 10.19 -27.20
N THR A 610 2.75 11.16 -27.28
CA THR A 610 2.43 12.49 -27.83
C THR A 610 1.93 12.34 -29.27
N GLU A 611 0.79 12.95 -29.57
CA GLU A 611 0.21 12.97 -30.92
C GLU A 611 0.97 13.86 -31.92
#